data_AF-A0A1Q6HZP3-F1
#
_entry.id   AF-A0A1Q6HZP3-F1
#
_cell.length_a   1.000
_cell.length_b   1.000
_cell.length_c   1.000
_cell.angle_alpha   90.00
_cell.angle_beta   90.00
_cell.angle_gamma   90.00
#
_symmetry.space_group_name_H-M   'P 1'
#
loop_
_entity.id
_entity.type
_entity.pdbx_description
1 polymer ?
#
loop_
_entity_poly.entity_id
_entity_poly.type
_entity_poly.pdbx_seq_one_letter_code
_entity_poly.pdbx_strand_id
1 'polypeptide(L)'
;MFGKLLLMGIMLVQHHVCAWNPVGGQIKTPWAEQVTSENVWQSYPRPRLRRSEWMDLNGLWQYAVTPLETSKKSVEFDKEILVPFAIESSLSGVQQKFLPSDRLWYRKEFSLDRSWKGRRIILHFGAVDYECKVWLNNRLVGSHKGGNNPFCFDITKYL
;
A
#
# COMPACT_ATOMS: atom_id res chain seq x y z
N MET A 1 -23.32 17.60 -47.26
CA MET A 1 -21.98 17.06 -46.95
C MET A 1 -21.40 17.89 -45.80
N PHE A 2 -21.65 17.51 -44.55
CA PHE A 2 -21.12 18.18 -43.35
C PHE A 2 -20.62 17.10 -42.39
N GLY A 3 -19.30 16.88 -42.35
CA GLY A 3 -18.66 15.96 -41.43
C GLY A 3 -18.36 16.66 -40.10
N LYS A 4 -18.94 16.17 -39.00
CA LYS A 4 -18.55 16.55 -37.64
C LYS A 4 -17.28 15.78 -37.26
N LEU A 5 -16.20 16.51 -37.03
CA LEU A 5 -14.96 15.98 -36.45
C LEU A 5 -15.13 15.93 -34.93
N LEU A 6 -15.21 14.72 -34.36
CA LEU A 6 -15.26 14.51 -32.91
C LEU A 6 -13.83 14.37 -32.40
N LEU A 7 -13.29 15.40 -31.75
CA LEU A 7 -12.01 15.31 -31.04
C LEU A 7 -12.25 14.60 -29.69
N MET A 8 -11.86 13.33 -29.60
CA MET A 8 -11.78 12.61 -28.33
C MET A 8 -10.50 13.05 -27.60
N GLY A 9 -10.65 13.92 -26.60
CA GLY A 9 -9.53 14.35 -25.76
C GLY A 9 -9.05 13.17 -24.91
N ILE A 10 -7.81 12.73 -25.14
CA ILE A 10 -7.10 11.81 -24.25
C ILE A 10 -6.71 12.61 -23.01
N MET A 11 -7.39 12.36 -21.89
CA MET A 11 -6.96 12.86 -20.58
C MET A 11 -5.73 12.05 -20.16
N LEU A 12 -4.54 12.62 -20.39
CA LEU A 12 -3.30 12.14 -19.79
C LEU A 12 -3.35 12.45 -18.29
N VAL A 13 -3.68 11.45 -17.48
CA VAL A 13 -3.53 11.53 -16.03
C VAL A 13 -2.04 11.58 -15.73
N GLN A 14 -1.52 12.77 -15.42
CA GLN A 14 -0.16 12.94 -14.92
C GLN A 14 -0.06 12.22 -13.57
N HIS A 15 0.59 11.07 -13.56
CA HIS A 15 0.98 10.42 -12.31
C HIS A 15 2.23 11.16 -11.82
N HIS A 16 2.07 11.96 -10.77
CA HIS A 16 3.22 12.42 -10.00
C HIS A 16 3.81 11.19 -9.30
N VAL A 17 4.80 10.55 -9.93
CA VAL A 17 5.66 9.61 -9.24
C VAL A 17 6.55 10.46 -8.35
N CYS A 18 6.27 10.50 -7.04
CA CYS A 18 7.25 11.02 -6.10
C CYS A 18 8.36 9.98 -6.08
N ALA A 19 9.56 10.35 -6.55
CA ALA A 19 10.69 9.44 -6.54
C ALA A 19 11.07 9.16 -5.08
N TRP A 20 10.59 8.05 -4.53
CA TRP A 20 11.01 7.56 -3.22
C TRP A 20 12.52 7.38 -3.19
N ASN A 21 13.14 7.73 -2.05
CA ASN A 21 14.55 7.48 -1.78
C ASN A 21 14.76 7.32 -0.26
N PRO A 22 15.70 6.46 0.21
CA PRO A 22 15.98 6.35 1.64
C PRO A 22 16.46 7.67 2.26
N VAL A 23 15.79 8.11 3.33
CA VAL A 23 16.06 9.39 4.02
C VAL A 23 17.21 9.25 5.02
N GLY A 24 18.06 10.28 5.13
CA GLY A 24 19.17 10.29 6.07
C GLY A 24 20.36 9.41 5.67
N GLY A 25 21.34 9.25 6.57
CA GLY A 25 22.58 8.47 6.35
C GLY A 25 22.87 7.41 7.40
N GLN A 26 21.98 7.23 8.39
CA GLN A 26 22.17 6.27 9.47
C GLN A 26 21.85 4.85 8.97
N ILE A 27 22.74 3.89 9.23
CA ILE A 27 22.55 2.45 8.95
C ILE A 27 22.27 2.15 7.45
N LYS A 28 22.97 2.83 6.52
CA LYS A 28 22.96 2.43 5.11
C LYS A 28 23.98 1.31 4.90
N THR A 29 23.50 0.15 4.47
CA THR A 29 24.32 -0.98 4.04
C THR A 29 24.31 -1.03 2.50
N PRO A 30 25.26 -1.73 1.86
CA PRO A 30 25.24 -1.90 0.40
C PRO A 30 23.93 -2.52 -0.11
N TRP A 31 23.26 -3.35 0.70
CA TRP A 31 21.94 -3.89 0.37
C TRP A 31 20.82 -2.86 0.46
N ALA A 32 20.89 -1.93 1.42
CA ALA A 32 19.93 -0.84 1.55
C ALA A 32 19.95 0.10 0.33
N GLU A 33 21.12 0.31 -0.25
CA GLU A 33 21.31 1.12 -1.47
C GLU A 33 20.71 0.47 -2.74
N GLN A 34 20.52 -0.84 -2.72
CA GLN A 34 19.94 -1.59 -3.84
C GLN A 34 18.41 -1.69 -3.76
N VAL A 35 17.80 -1.27 -2.65
CA VAL A 35 16.34 -1.31 -2.49
C VAL A 35 15.70 -0.26 -3.39
N THR A 36 14.66 -0.68 -4.11
CA THR A 36 13.80 0.15 -4.96
C THR A 36 12.33 -0.12 -4.62
N SER A 37 11.44 0.75 -5.07
CA SER A 37 10.00 0.52 -4.98
C SER A 37 9.53 -0.73 -5.71
N GLU A 38 10.30 -1.18 -6.70
CA GLU A 38 9.97 -2.32 -7.56
C GLU A 38 10.57 -3.63 -7.07
N ASN A 39 11.55 -3.63 -6.17
CA ASN A 39 12.21 -4.85 -5.68
C ASN A 39 12.05 -5.09 -4.17
N VAL A 40 11.37 -4.18 -3.46
CA VAL A 40 11.19 -4.29 -2.01
C VAL A 40 10.45 -5.58 -1.65
N TRP A 41 11.13 -6.44 -0.90
CA TRP A 41 10.60 -7.65 -0.28
C TRP A 41 9.58 -8.44 -1.12
N GLN A 42 10.00 -8.98 -2.27
CA GLN A 42 9.13 -9.75 -3.17
C GLN A 42 9.01 -11.25 -2.83
N SER A 43 9.42 -11.63 -1.63
CA SER A 43 9.47 -13.03 -1.23
C SER A 43 8.08 -13.56 -0.87
N TYR A 44 7.64 -14.59 -1.60
CA TYR A 44 6.40 -15.28 -1.30
C TYR A 44 6.47 -15.90 0.11
N PRO A 45 5.49 -15.68 1.00
CA PRO A 45 5.58 -16.05 2.42
C PRO A 45 5.84 -17.55 2.71
N ARG A 46 5.48 -18.43 1.77
CA ARG A 46 5.69 -19.89 1.88
C ARG A 46 6.29 -20.44 0.58
N PRO A 47 7.62 -20.35 0.37
CA PRO A 47 8.23 -20.65 -0.93
C PRO A 47 7.89 -22.03 -1.50
N ARG A 48 7.76 -23.04 -0.62
CA ARG A 48 7.37 -24.42 -1.01
C ARG A 48 5.89 -24.61 -1.32
N LEU A 49 5.03 -23.66 -0.94
CA LEU A 49 3.56 -23.68 -1.15
C LEU A 49 3.12 -22.49 -2.00
N ARG A 50 3.94 -22.13 -2.99
CA ARG A 50 3.67 -21.01 -3.88
C ARG A 50 2.48 -21.32 -4.78
N ARG A 51 1.49 -20.41 -4.77
CA ARG A 51 0.39 -20.43 -5.73
C ARG A 51 0.77 -19.63 -6.96
N SER A 52 0.27 -20.06 -8.12
CA SER A 52 0.41 -19.34 -9.38
C SER A 52 -0.29 -17.99 -9.34
N GLU A 53 -1.51 -17.95 -8.79
CA GLU A 53 -2.28 -16.73 -8.57
C GLU A 53 -1.91 -16.09 -7.24
N TRP A 54 -0.89 -15.23 -7.29
CA TRP A 54 -0.49 -14.40 -6.17
C TRP A 54 -0.02 -13.04 -6.67
N MET A 55 -0.31 -12.01 -5.89
CA MET A 55 0.10 -10.64 -6.17
C MET A 55 0.71 -10.07 -4.90
N ASP A 56 1.93 -9.55 -5.03
CA ASP A 56 2.53 -8.74 -3.98
C ASP A 56 1.90 -7.35 -3.99
N LEU A 57 1.61 -6.82 -2.80
CA LEU A 57 1.17 -5.45 -2.63
C LEU A 57 2.24 -4.56 -1.99
N ASN A 58 3.44 -5.08 -1.73
CA ASN A 58 4.60 -4.27 -1.31
C ASN A 58 4.98 -3.25 -2.40
N GLY A 59 5.76 -2.24 -2.00
CA GLY A 59 6.13 -1.10 -2.85
C GLY A 59 5.57 0.21 -2.30
N LEU A 60 5.38 1.20 -3.18
CA LEU A 60 4.88 2.51 -2.77
C LEU A 60 3.40 2.48 -2.47
N TRP A 61 3.07 3.02 -1.30
CA TRP A 61 1.71 3.29 -0.85
C TRP A 61 1.61 4.78 -0.57
N GLN A 62 0.43 5.34 -0.82
CA GLN A 62 0.13 6.67 -0.31
C GLN A 62 -0.10 6.57 1.20
N TYR A 63 0.35 7.56 1.96
CA TYR A 63 0.14 7.59 3.40
C TYR A 63 -0.25 8.97 3.92
N ALA A 64 -0.77 8.97 5.14
CA ALA A 64 -1.02 10.18 5.91
C ALA A 64 -0.84 9.91 7.41
N VAL A 65 -0.37 10.91 8.14
CA VAL A 65 -0.37 10.91 9.62
C VAL A 65 -1.34 11.99 10.06
N THR A 66 -2.32 11.63 10.89
CA THR A 66 -3.33 12.55 11.40
C THR A 66 -3.47 12.41 12.92
N PRO A 67 -4.09 13.37 13.62
CA PRO A 67 -4.60 13.11 14.97
C PRO A 67 -5.56 11.92 15.01
N LEU A 68 -5.66 11.25 16.18
CA LEU A 68 -6.57 10.12 16.40
C LEU A 68 -8.05 10.44 16.11
N GLU A 69 -8.48 11.69 16.30
CA GLU A 69 -9.87 12.09 16.11
C GLU A 69 -10.24 12.37 14.64
N THR A 70 -9.25 12.39 13.73
CA THR A 70 -9.51 12.64 12.32
C THR A 70 -10.36 11.51 11.72
N SER A 71 -11.50 11.90 11.15
CA SER A 71 -12.39 10.99 10.42
C SER A 71 -11.73 10.52 9.13
N LYS A 72 -11.95 9.24 8.76
CA LYS A 72 -11.49 8.63 7.50
C LYS A 72 -11.85 9.46 6.25
N LYS A 73 -12.97 10.20 6.30
CA LYS A 73 -13.44 11.02 5.16
C LYS A 73 -12.61 12.29 4.95
N SER A 74 -11.90 12.73 5.97
CA SER A 74 -11.10 13.95 5.99
C SER A 74 -9.60 13.69 5.83
N VAL A 75 -9.22 12.44 5.58
CA VAL A 75 -7.82 12.06 5.37
C VAL A 75 -7.44 12.40 3.93
N GLU A 76 -6.43 13.25 3.79
CA GLU A 76 -5.80 13.58 2.52
C GLU A 76 -4.52 12.75 2.36
N PHE A 77 -4.28 12.26 1.15
CA PHE A 77 -3.17 11.37 0.82
C PHE A 77 -2.29 12.05 -0.21
N ASP A 78 -1.29 12.79 0.27
CA ASP A 78 -0.39 13.65 -0.53
C ASP A 78 1.06 13.16 -0.56
N LYS A 79 1.38 12.13 0.22
CA LYS A 79 2.74 11.59 0.37
C LYS A 79 2.79 10.08 0.17
N GLU A 80 3.99 9.56 -0.04
CA GLU A 80 4.24 8.14 -0.28
C GLU A 80 5.24 7.56 0.72
N ILE A 81 5.03 6.28 1.05
CA ILE A 81 5.87 5.49 1.94
C ILE A 81 6.16 4.14 1.29
N LEU A 82 7.38 3.63 1.47
CA LEU A 82 7.76 2.31 1.00
C LEU A 82 7.39 1.24 2.04
N VAL A 83 6.39 0.43 1.70
CA VAL A 83 5.96 -0.75 2.48
C VAL A 83 6.87 -1.92 2.10
N PRO A 84 7.43 -2.68 3.08
CA PRO A 84 6.91 -2.86 4.45
C PRO A 84 7.72 -2.18 5.57
N PHE A 85 8.38 -1.05 5.32
CA PHE A 85 9.19 -0.39 6.34
C PHE A 85 8.35 0.46 7.30
N ALA A 86 8.73 0.49 8.58
CA ALA A 86 8.13 1.37 9.58
C ALA A 86 8.33 2.86 9.22
N ILE A 87 7.41 3.73 9.62
CA ILE A 87 7.43 5.16 9.26
C ILE A 87 8.70 5.88 9.76
N GLU A 88 9.26 5.45 10.88
CA GLU A 88 10.50 5.96 11.48
C GLU A 88 11.77 5.49 10.74
N SER A 89 11.66 4.50 9.84
CA SER A 89 12.80 3.95 9.12
C SER A 89 13.28 4.89 8.01
N SER A 90 14.60 4.91 7.77
CA SER A 90 15.18 5.54 6.57
C SER A 90 14.61 4.93 5.29
N LEU A 91 14.50 3.60 5.25
CA LEU A 91 14.03 2.84 4.08
C LEU A 91 12.54 3.00 3.80
N SER A 92 11.76 3.60 4.70
CA SER A 92 10.38 3.96 4.36
C SER A 92 10.32 5.17 3.44
N GLY A 93 11.41 5.93 3.32
CA GLY A 93 11.46 7.22 2.62
C GLY A 93 10.83 8.36 3.41
N VAL A 94 10.42 8.11 4.66
CA VAL A 94 9.73 9.08 5.51
C VAL A 94 10.60 9.48 6.71
N GLN A 95 11.09 8.51 7.47
CA GLN A 95 11.89 8.72 8.69
C GLN A 95 11.29 9.77 9.65
N GLN A 96 9.98 9.67 9.91
CA GLN A 96 9.24 10.61 10.76
C GLN A 96 8.96 9.98 12.13
N LYS A 97 9.05 10.78 13.20
CA LYS A 97 8.59 10.39 14.54
C LYS A 97 7.08 10.16 14.54
N PHE A 98 6.63 9.02 15.08
CA PHE A 98 5.23 8.70 15.30
C PHE A 98 4.89 8.78 16.80
N LEU A 99 3.80 9.48 17.15
CA LEU A 99 3.39 9.70 18.54
C LEU A 99 2.15 8.89 18.91
N PRO A 100 1.90 8.62 20.21
CA PRO A 100 0.66 7.98 20.65
C PRO A 100 -0.63 8.73 20.30
N SER A 101 -0.54 10.04 20.02
CA SER A 101 -1.65 10.90 19.56
C SER A 101 -1.95 10.78 18.07
N ASP A 102 -1.14 10.01 17.34
CA ASP A 102 -1.17 9.97 15.88
C ASP A 102 -1.90 8.72 15.39
N ARG A 103 -2.45 8.83 14.18
CA ARG A 103 -3.00 7.74 13.39
C ARG A 103 -2.31 7.72 12.03
N LEU A 104 -1.77 6.56 11.68
CA LEU A 104 -1.16 6.30 10.38
C LEU A 104 -2.18 5.67 9.45
N TRP A 105 -2.32 6.26 8.27
CA TRP A 105 -3.20 5.80 7.20
C TRP A 105 -2.37 5.37 6.00
N TYR A 106 -2.80 4.29 5.36
CA TYR A 106 -2.21 3.77 4.14
C TYR A 106 -3.29 3.60 3.07
N ARG A 107 -2.96 3.93 1.82
CA ARG A 107 -3.82 3.72 0.65
C ARG A 107 -3.01 3.15 -0.51
N LYS A 108 -3.52 2.08 -1.11
CA LYS A 108 -2.97 1.46 -2.30
C LYS A 108 -4.10 1.16 -3.28
N GLU A 109 -3.92 1.61 -4.51
CA GLU A 109 -4.72 1.17 -5.63
C GLU A 109 -4.03 -0.02 -6.30
N PHE A 110 -4.81 -1.01 -6.70
CA PHE A 110 -4.33 -2.19 -7.39
C PHE A 110 -5.42 -2.71 -8.33
N SER A 111 -5.01 -3.45 -9.35
CA SER A 111 -5.91 -4.12 -10.29
C SER A 111 -5.69 -5.62 -10.23
N LEU A 112 -6.78 -6.38 -10.23
CA LEU A 112 -6.71 -7.83 -10.32
C LEU A 112 -6.71 -8.29 -11.78
N ASP A 113 -5.97 -9.35 -12.05
CA ASP A 113 -6.03 -10.01 -13.35
C ASP A 113 -7.44 -10.56 -13.60
N ARG A 114 -7.92 -10.48 -14.85
CA ARG A 114 -9.25 -10.96 -15.24
C ARG A 114 -9.46 -12.44 -14.91
N SER A 115 -8.39 -13.24 -14.94
CA SER A 115 -8.41 -14.66 -14.58
C SER A 115 -8.78 -14.93 -13.13
N TRP A 116 -8.73 -13.92 -12.25
CA TRP A 116 -9.11 -14.02 -10.83
C TRP A 116 -10.61 -13.83 -10.62
N LYS A 117 -11.36 -13.39 -11.65
CA LYS A 117 -12.81 -13.17 -11.55
C LYS A 117 -13.55 -14.44 -11.13
N GLY A 118 -14.48 -14.30 -10.18
CA GLY A 118 -15.27 -15.42 -9.65
C GLY A 118 -14.52 -16.36 -8.72
N ARG A 119 -13.23 -16.10 -8.44
CA ARG A 119 -12.45 -16.86 -7.45
C ARG A 119 -12.58 -16.25 -6.07
N ARG A 120 -12.27 -17.06 -5.06
CA ARG A 120 -12.13 -16.60 -3.67
C ARG A 120 -10.81 -15.83 -3.53
N ILE A 121 -10.88 -14.55 -3.20
CA ILE A 121 -9.70 -13.68 -3.05
C ILE A 121 -9.45 -13.40 -1.58
N ILE A 122 -8.24 -13.72 -1.12
CA ILE A 122 -7.80 -13.53 0.26
C ILE A 122 -6.70 -12.46 0.29
N LEU A 123 -6.90 -11.41 1.07
CA LEU A 123 -5.90 -10.39 1.34
C LEU A 123 -5.09 -10.78 2.58
N HIS A 124 -3.77 -10.91 2.43
CA HIS A 124 -2.86 -11.33 3.49
C HIS A 124 -2.03 -10.15 4.01
N PHE A 125 -1.88 -10.07 5.34
CA PHE A 125 -0.98 -9.14 6.02
C PHE A 125 0.05 -9.94 6.81
N GLY A 126 1.33 -9.60 6.66
CA GLY A 126 2.41 -10.23 7.43
C GLY A 126 2.38 -9.81 8.90
N ALA A 127 2.18 -8.51 9.14
CA ALA A 127 2.05 -7.89 10.45
C ALA A 127 1.52 -6.45 10.26
N VAL A 128 0.80 -5.93 11.26
CA VAL A 128 0.48 -4.50 11.37
C VAL A 128 0.52 -4.13 12.85
N ASP A 129 1.44 -3.25 13.24
CA ASP A 129 1.61 -2.87 14.64
C ASP A 129 0.81 -1.60 15.01
N TYR A 130 -0.01 -1.56 16.06
CA TYR A 130 -0.52 -2.69 16.88
C TYR A 130 -1.98 -3.06 16.57
N GLU A 131 -2.77 -2.09 16.10
CA GLU A 131 -4.18 -2.27 15.76
C GLU A 131 -4.49 -1.63 14.41
N CYS A 132 -5.22 -2.33 13.55
CA CYS A 132 -5.59 -1.82 12.24
C CYS A 132 -7.06 -2.09 11.91
N LYS A 133 -7.58 -1.25 11.01
CA LYS A 133 -8.85 -1.47 10.31
C LYS A 133 -8.55 -1.43 8.81
N VAL A 134 -9.14 -2.37 8.07
CA VAL A 134 -8.91 -2.53 6.64
C VAL A 134 -10.21 -2.22 5.89
N TRP A 135 -10.11 -1.32 4.92
CA TRP A 135 -11.21 -0.99 4.01
C TRP A 135 -10.81 -1.32 2.58
N LEU A 136 -11.77 -1.82 1.81
CA LEU A 136 -11.66 -2.04 0.37
C LEU A 136 -12.88 -1.41 -0.29
N ASN A 137 -12.67 -0.60 -1.33
CA ASN A 137 -13.76 0.12 -2.02
C ASN A 137 -14.69 0.85 -1.05
N ASN A 138 -14.11 1.56 -0.07
CA ASN A 138 -14.79 2.29 1.01
C ASN A 138 -15.63 1.45 1.99
N ARG A 139 -15.59 0.12 1.91
CA ARG A 139 -16.32 -0.79 2.80
C ARG A 139 -15.36 -1.44 3.80
N LEU A 140 -15.77 -1.49 5.07
CA LEU A 140 -14.97 -2.13 6.12
C LEU A 140 -14.92 -3.64 5.87
N VAL A 141 -13.70 -4.17 5.73
CA VAL A 141 -13.42 -5.60 5.58
C VAL A 141 -13.27 -6.25 6.96
N GLY A 142 -12.53 -5.60 7.86
CA GLY A 142 -12.28 -6.11 9.20
C GLY A 142 -11.28 -5.28 9.98
N SER A 143 -10.96 -5.75 11.18
CA SER A 143 -9.95 -5.18 12.07
C SER A 143 -9.07 -6.28 12.65
N HIS A 144 -7.83 -5.93 12.97
CA HIS A 144 -6.87 -6.81 13.64
C HIS A 144 -6.18 -6.06 14.78
N LYS A 145 -5.83 -6.79 15.83
CA LYS A 145 -5.06 -6.30 16.98
C LYS A 145 -3.99 -7.33 17.32
N GLY A 146 -2.73 -6.91 17.33
CA GLY A 146 -1.56 -7.77 17.43
C GLY A 146 -0.46 -7.33 16.46
N GLY A 147 0.73 -7.01 16.98
CA GLY A 147 1.80 -6.42 16.16
C GLY A 147 2.64 -7.39 15.35
N ASN A 148 2.65 -8.69 15.69
CA ASN A 148 3.59 -9.67 15.13
C ASN A 148 2.91 -10.91 14.52
N ASN A 149 1.59 -10.98 14.51
CA ASN A 149 0.87 -12.14 14.01
C ASN A 149 0.33 -11.87 12.60
N PRO A 150 0.58 -12.76 11.62
CA PRO A 150 -0.03 -12.63 10.31
C PRO A 150 -1.54 -12.87 10.40
N PHE A 151 -2.29 -12.14 9.58
CA PHE A 151 -3.74 -12.28 9.48
C PHE A 151 -4.18 -12.13 8.02
N CYS A 152 -5.43 -12.51 7.75
CA CYS A 152 -5.98 -12.38 6.41
C CYS A 152 -7.49 -12.15 6.44
N PHE A 153 -7.99 -11.59 5.34
CA PHE A 153 -9.41 -11.37 5.13
C PHE A 153 -9.85 -11.92 3.78
N ASP A 154 -11.04 -12.53 3.75
CA ASP A 154 -11.71 -12.85 2.51
C ASP A 154 -12.36 -11.58 1.94
N ILE A 155 -11.81 -11.08 0.84
CA ILE A 155 -12.23 -9.83 0.22
C ILE A 155 -13.16 -10.04 -0.98
N THR A 156 -13.55 -11.28 -1.28
CA THR A 156 -14.29 -11.64 -2.50
C THR A 156 -15.56 -10.80 -2.69
N LYS A 157 -16.30 -10.51 -1.62
CA LYS A 157 -17.56 -9.74 -1.65
C LYS A 157 -17.41 -8.22 -1.70
N TYR A 158 -16.16 -7.73 -1.70
CA TYR A 158 -15.81 -6.31 -1.65
C TYR A 158 -15.17 -5.79 -2.94
N LEU A 159 -14.81 -6.68 -3.86
CA LEU A 159 -14.26 -6.40 -5.19
C LEU A 159 -15.32 -5.93 -6.17
#